data_AF-A0A934JY23-F1
#
_entry.id   AF-A0A934JY23-F1
#
_cell.length_a   1.000
_cell.length_b   1.000
_cell.length_c   1.000
_cell.angle_alpha   90.00
_cell.angle_beta   90.00
_cell.angle_gamma   90.00
#
_symmetry.space_group_name_H-M   'P 1'
#
loop_
_entity.id
_entity.type
_entity.pdbx_description
1 polymer ?
#
loop_
_entity_poly.entity_id
_entity_poly.type
_entity_poly.pdbx_seq_one_letter_code
_entity_poly.pdbx_strand_id
1 'polypeptide(L)' 'MATTDLKDLPASCPGCGKPLAEWTENDGRGVSGGGLTYCSEDCARRDPARG' A
#
# COMPACT_ATOMS: atom_id res chain seq x y z
N MET A 1 -7.08 -15.13 -10.65
CA MET A 1 -6.89 -14.47 -9.35
C MET A 1 -5.70 -13.54 -9.54
N ALA A 2 -5.89 -12.22 -9.45
CA ALA A 2 -4.80 -11.26 -9.65
C ALA A 2 -3.85 -11.36 -8.46
N THR A 3 -2.75 -12.10 -8.62
CA THR A 3 -1.60 -11.98 -7.73
C THR A 3 -0.95 -10.65 -8.08
N THR A 4 -1.23 -9.61 -7.31
CA THR A 4 -0.45 -8.37 -7.37
C THR A 4 0.99 -8.77 -7.09
N ASP A 5 1.81 -8.79 -8.14
CA ASP A 5 3.23 -9.09 -8.04
C ASP A 5 3.90 -7.96 -7.26
N LEU A 6 4.91 -8.28 -6.44
CA LEU A 6 5.61 -7.27 -5.64
C LEU A 6 6.17 -6.13 -6.51
N LYS A 7 6.43 -6.39 -7.80
CA LYS A 7 6.90 -5.40 -8.78
C LYS A 7 5.86 -4.33 -9.13
N ASP A 8 4.58 -4.62 -8.93
CA ASP A 8 3.47 -3.68 -9.20
C ASP A 8 3.17 -2.79 -7.97
N LEU A 9 3.82 -3.07 -6.84
CA LEU A 9 3.68 -2.28 -5.62
C LEU A 9 4.57 -1.04 -5.68
N PRO A 10 4.13 0.08 -5.07
CA PRO A 10 4.95 1.27 -5.01
C PRO A 10 6.18 1.02 -4.13
N ALA A 11 7.29 1.67 -4.46
CA ALA A 11 8.54 1.55 -3.70
C ALA A 11 8.39 2.01 -2.23
N SER A 12 7.44 2.90 -1.98
CA SER A 12 7.11 3.45 -0.66
C SER A 12 5.62 3.75 -0.54
N CYS A 13 5.11 3.73 0.69
CA CYS A 13 3.71 3.95 1.00
C CYS A 13 3.32 5.40 0.66
N PRO A 14 2.30 5.64 -0.18
CA PRO A 14 1.87 6.98 -0.52
C PRO A 14 1.34 7.76 0.70
N GLY A 15 0.73 7.07 1.67
CA GLY A 15 0.13 7.72 2.85
C GLY A 15 1.14 8.13 3.94
N CYS A 16 2.26 7.42 4.09
CA CYS A 16 3.21 7.67 5.19
C CYS A 16 4.69 7.65 4.79
N GLY A 17 5.00 7.38 3.52
CA GLY A 17 6.37 7.32 2.99
C GLY A 17 7.17 6.07 3.36
N LYS A 18 6.62 5.13 4.15
CA LYS A 18 7.35 3.91 4.56
C LYS A 18 7.79 3.06 3.35
N PRO A 19 9.05 2.63 3.28
CA PRO A 19 9.54 1.81 2.17
C PRO A 19 8.86 0.42 2.17
N LEU A 20 8.71 -0.18 0.99
CA LEU A 20 8.07 -1.50 0.80
C LEU A 20 8.66 -2.59 1.72
N ALA A 21 9.96 -2.53 1.99
CA ALA A 21 10.66 -3.46 2.88
C ALA A 21 10.16 -3.43 4.35
N GLU A 22 9.51 -2.35 4.77
CA GLU A 22 8.92 -2.21 6.11
C GLU A 22 7.42 -2.54 6.15
N TRP A 23 6.84 -2.96 5.02
CA TRP A 23 5.44 -3.32 4.97
C TRP A 23 5.28 -4.70 5.59
N THR A 24 4.34 -4.83 6.52
CA THR A 24 4.05 -6.08 7.22
C THR A 24 2.63 -6.58 6.96
N GLU A 25 1.74 -5.72 6.46
CA GLU A 25 0.37 -6.08 6.10
C GLU A 25 0.33 -6.90 4.79
N ASN A 26 -0.56 -7.90 4.73
CA ASN A 26 -0.68 -8.85 3.60
C ASN A 26 0.68 -9.43 3.14
N ASP A 27 1.47 -9.97 4.07
CA ASP A 27 2.81 -10.52 3.77
C ASP A 27 3.74 -9.49 3.09
N GLY A 28 3.63 -8.22 3.50
CA GLY A 28 4.39 -7.11 2.92
C GLY A 28 3.88 -6.60 1.58
N ARG A 29 2.71 -7.08 1.13
CA ARG A 29 2.03 -6.54 -0.05
C ARG A 29 1.25 -5.28 0.23
N GLY A 30 0.95 -5.00 1.50
CA GLY A 30 0.13 -3.87 1.89
C GLY A 30 -1.33 -4.04 1.49
N VAL A 31 -2.09 -2.95 1.50
CA VAL A 31 -3.52 -2.93 1.24
C VAL A 31 -3.84 -1.99 0.08
N SER A 32 -4.67 -2.44 -0.84
CA SER A 32 -5.07 -1.67 -2.00
C SER A 32 -6.32 -0.83 -1.70
N GLY A 33 -6.28 0.46 -2.03
CA GLY A 33 -7.39 1.41 -1.85
C GLY A 33 -7.38 2.49 -2.93
N GLY A 34 -8.52 2.77 -3.54
CA GLY A 34 -8.64 3.88 -4.52
C GLY A 34 -7.73 3.76 -5.75
N GLY A 35 -7.24 2.56 -6.08
CA GLY A 35 -6.29 2.34 -7.19
C GLY A 35 -4.82 2.47 -6.81
N LEU A 36 -4.50 2.74 -5.54
CA LEU A 36 -3.13 2.74 -5.00
C LEU A 36 -2.97 1.64 -3.95
N THR A 37 -1.73 1.30 -3.62
CA THR A 37 -1.43 0.35 -2.52
C THR A 37 -0.66 1.04 -1.41
N TYR A 38 -1.06 0.79 -0.17
CA TYR A 38 -0.55 1.41 1.05
C TYR A 38 0.04 0.36 1.99
N CYS A 39 0.95 0.75 2.87
CA CYS A 39 1.54 -0.19 3.83
C CYS A 39 0.57 -0.69 4.90
N SER A 40 -0.57 -0.02 5.10
CA SER A 40 -1.59 -0.39 6.11
C SER A 40 -2.96 0.22 5.80
N GLU A 41 -4.02 -0.37 6.35
CA GLU A 41 -5.39 0.15 6.21
C GLU A 41 -5.55 1.58 6.76
N ASP A 42 -4.82 1.93 7.82
CA ASP A 42 -4.81 3.28 8.37
C ASP A 42 -4.26 4.29 7.35
N CYS A 43 -3.17 3.94 6.64
CA CYS A 43 -2.64 4.79 5.58
C CYS A 43 -3.64 4.93 4.42
N ALA A 44 -4.29 3.84 4.03
CA ALA A 44 -5.31 3.86 2.98
C ALA A 44 -6.57 4.66 3.35
N ARG A 45 -6.89 4.79 4.65
CA ARG A 45 -7.99 5.63 5.15
C ARG A 45 -7.61 7.10 5.29
N ARG A 46 -6.37 7.39 5.65
CA ARG A 46 -5.87 8.76 5.85
C ARG A 46 -5.52 9.46 4.55
N ASP A 47 -5.27 8.70 3.49
CA ASP A 47 -4.87 9.25 2.21
C ASP A 47 -5.97 10.16 1.63
N PRO A 48 -5.69 11.46 1.44
CA PRO A 48 -6.68 12.43 1.00
C PRO A 48 -7.11 12.20 -0.45
N ALA A 49 -6.45 11.34 -1.24
CA ALA A 49 -6.89 11.03 -2.61
C ALA A 49 -8.19 10.19 -2.65
N ARG A 50 -8.67 9.66 -1.51
CA ARG A 50 -10.03 9.10 -1.37
C ARG A 50 -11.09 10.15 -0.97
N GLY A 51 -10.69 11.40 -0.66
CA GLY A 51 -11.55 12.49 -0.19
C GLY A 51 -11.90 13.50 -1.28
#